data_AF-A0A925HNQ7-F1
#
_entry.id   AF-A0A925HNQ7-F1
#
_cell.length_a   1.000
_cell.length_b   1.000
_cell.length_c   1.000
_cell.angle_alpha   90.00
_cell.angle_beta   90.00
_cell.angle_gamma   90.00
#
_symmetry.space_group_name_H-M   'P 1'
#
loop_
_entity.id
_entity.type
_entity.pdbx_description
1 polymer ?
#
loop_
_entity_poly.entity_id
_entity_poly.type
_entity_poly.pdbx_seq_one_letter_code
_entity_poly.pdbx_strand_id
1 'polypeptide(L)' 'MAKKTAGESDETRLKKKVAAKLTDNKNPKEDEALRSLRKRLRRTQRKRRTVALRKKNATSKKAAAPAAK' A
#
# COMPACT_ATOMS: atom_id res chain seq x y z
N MET A 1 -14.49 1.13 18.62
CA MET A 1 -13.35 0.75 17.74
C MET A 1 -13.80 -0.37 16.80
N ALA A 2 -14.39 -0.02 15.65
CA ALA A 2 -14.95 -0.99 14.72
C ALA A 2 -13.84 -1.88 14.13
N LYS A 3 -14.00 -3.19 14.34
CA LYS A 3 -13.10 -4.26 13.85
C LYS A 3 -12.96 -4.11 12.34
N LYS A 4 -11.74 -3.84 11.84
CA LYS A 4 -11.48 -3.80 10.40
C LYS A 4 -11.73 -5.21 9.85
N THR A 5 -12.81 -5.34 9.10
CA THR A 5 -13.20 -6.57 8.41
C THR A 5 -12.03 -7.09 7.57
N ALA A 6 -11.62 -8.32 7.88
CA ALA A 6 -10.46 -9.03 7.34
C ALA A 6 -10.66 -9.52 5.89
N GLY A 7 -11.42 -8.80 5.06
CA GLY A 7 -11.71 -9.22 3.68
C GLY A 7 -10.94 -8.45 2.61
N GLU A 8 -10.54 -7.21 2.86
CA GLU A 8 -9.89 -6.37 1.84
C GLU A 8 -8.67 -5.65 2.40
N SER A 9 -7.56 -5.76 1.67
CA SER A 9 -6.37 -4.96 1.95
C SER A 9 -6.71 -3.47 1.93
N ASP A 10 -6.09 -2.69 2.82
CA ASP A 10 -6.26 -1.23 2.81
C ASP A 10 -5.91 -0.61 1.45
N GLU A 11 -5.04 -1.26 0.66
CA GLU A 11 -4.67 -0.85 -0.69
C GLU A 11 -5.85 -0.96 -1.68
N THR A 12 -6.60 -2.07 -1.68
CA THR A 12 -7.74 -2.29 -2.58
C THR A 12 -8.88 -1.33 -2.25
N ARG A 13 -9.16 -1.09 -0.96
CA ARG A 13 -10.13 -0.09 -0.52
C ARG A 13 -9.76 1.32 -0.97
N LEU A 14 -8.48 1.70 -0.85
CA LEU A 14 -8.01 3.01 -1.27
C LEU A 14 -8.05 3.17 -2.80
N LYS A 15 -7.74 2.12 -3.57
CA LYS A 15 -7.90 2.13 -5.03
C LYS A 15 -9.35 2.34 -5.44
N LYS A 16 -10.30 1.61 -4.84
CA LYS A 16 -11.74 1.78 -5.09
C LYS A 16 -12.20 3.21 -4.78
N LYS A 17 -11.77 3.78 -3.65
CA LYS A 17 -12.10 5.18 -3.27
C LYS A 17 -11.52 6.22 -4.22
N VAL A 18 -10.28 6.03 -4.68
CA VAL A 18 -9.67 6.93 -5.66
C VAL A 18 -10.37 6.83 -7.01
N ALA A 19 -10.76 5.64 -7.46
CA ALA A 19 -11.50 5.44 -8.70
C ALA A 19 -12.89 6.10 -8.65
N ALA A 20 -13.68 5.85 -7.60
CA ALA A 20 -14.99 6.48 -7.42
C ALA A 20 -14.88 8.01 -7.35
N LYS A 21 -13.92 8.54 -6.59
CA LYS A 21 -13.71 10.00 -6.55
C LYS A 21 -13.18 10.58 -7.85
N LEU A 22 -12.59 9.78 -8.75
CA LEU A 22 -12.12 10.26 -10.05
C LEU A 22 -13.25 10.34 -11.07
N THR A 23 -14.23 9.43 -11.01
CA THR A 23 -15.42 9.47 -11.87
C THR A 23 -16.37 10.61 -11.51
N ASP A 24 -16.47 10.95 -10.23
CA ASP A 24 -17.42 11.96 -9.74
C ASP A 24 -16.86 13.40 -9.81
N ASN A 25 -15.55 13.56 -10.00
CA ASN A 25 -14.91 14.88 -9.94
C ASN A 25 -14.75 15.52 -11.31
N LYS A 26 -15.45 16.64 -11.52
CA LYS A 26 -15.29 17.51 -12.71
C LYS A 26 -13.91 18.18 -12.78
N ASN A 27 -13.26 18.43 -11.63
CA ASN A 27 -11.91 19.01 -11.54
C ASN A 27 -10.93 18.16 -10.70
N PRO A 28 -10.42 17.04 -11.24
CA PRO A 28 -9.64 16.06 -10.49
C PRO A 28 -8.19 16.49 -10.16
N LYS A 29 -7.73 17.66 -10.62
CA LYS A 29 -6.39 18.19 -10.33
C LYS A 29 -6.36 19.10 -9.10
N GLU A 30 -7.47 19.78 -8.81
CA GLU A 30 -7.58 20.76 -7.73
C GLU A 30 -8.28 20.20 -6.48
N ASP A 31 -8.96 19.05 -6.60
CA ASP A 31 -9.60 18.40 -5.45
C ASP A 31 -8.57 17.92 -4.41
N GLU A 32 -8.50 18.64 -3.30
CA GLU A 32 -7.66 18.33 -2.14
C GLU A 32 -8.02 16.97 -1.52
N ALA A 33 -9.28 16.57 -1.55
CA ALA A 33 -9.73 15.27 -1.06
C ALA A 33 -9.16 14.14 -1.94
N LEU A 34 -9.19 14.29 -3.27
CA LEU A 34 -8.57 13.33 -4.19
C LEU A 34 -7.04 13.29 -4.02
N ARG A 35 -6.41 14.45 -3.81
CA ARG A 35 -4.96 14.55 -3.56
C ARG A 35 -4.56 13.84 -2.27
N SER A 36 -5.32 14.02 -1.19
CA SER A 36 -5.08 13.34 0.09
C SER A 36 -5.25 11.82 -0.02
N LEU A 37 -6.26 11.34 -0.75
CA LEU A 37 -6.49 9.92 -1.02
C LEU A 37 -5.34 9.30 -1.81
N ARG A 38 -4.86 9.97 -2.87
CA ARG A 38 -3.68 9.54 -3.64
C ARG A 38 -2.42 9.46 -2.78
N LYS A 39 -2.19 10.45 -1.91
CA LYS A 39 -1.07 10.42 -0.93
C LYS A 39 -1.18 9.21 0.00
N ARG A 40 -2.36 8.92 0.54
CA ARG A 40 -2.61 7.77 1.42
C ARG A 40 -2.38 6.43 0.71
N LEU A 41 -2.81 6.31 -0.55
CA LEU A 41 -2.54 5.14 -1.38
C LEU A 41 -1.04 4.91 -1.56
N ARG A 42 -0.28 5.96 -1.95
CA ARG A 42 1.18 5.87 -2.11
C ARG A 42 1.89 5.47 -0.81
N ARG A 43 1.49 6.02 0.34
CA ARG A 43 2.05 5.63 1.66
C ARG A 43 1.82 4.15 1.96
N THR A 44 0.62 3.65 1.68
CA THR A 44 0.26 2.23 1.89
C THR A 44 1.09 1.31 0.98
N GLN A 45 1.24 1.68 -0.30
CA GLN A 45 2.09 0.95 -1.25
C GLN A 45 3.55 0.93 -0.82
N ARG A 46 4.10 2.07 -0.36
CA ARG A 46 5.46 2.15 0.17
C ARG A 46 5.63 1.22 1.38
N LYS A 47 4.71 1.23 2.35
CA LYS A 47 4.74 0.32 3.50
C LYS A 47 4.71 -1.15 3.09
N ARG A 48 3.92 -1.51 2.08
CA ARG A 48 3.90 -2.87 1.54
C ARG A 48 5.25 -3.23 0.91
N ARG A 49 5.84 -2.34 0.12
CA ARG A 49 7.16 -2.54 -0.50
C ARG A 49 8.26 -2.69 0.53
N THR A 50 8.30 -1.87 1.57
CA THR A 50 9.34 -1.96 2.62
C THR A 50 9.24 -3.28 3.39
N VAL A 51 8.03 -3.75 3.69
CA VAL A 51 7.83 -5.06 4.31
C VAL A 51 8.28 -6.19 3.37
N ALA A 52 7.94 -6.12 2.09
CA ALA A 52 8.39 -7.11 1.09
C ALA A 52 9.92 -7.13 0.96
N LEU A 53 10.56 -5.95 0.89
CA LEU A 53 12.02 -5.83 0.85
C LEU A 53 12.67 -6.37 2.12
N ARG A 54 12.13 -6.05 3.30
CA ARG A 54 12.62 -6.60 4.57
C ARG A 54 12.52 -8.13 4.58
N LYS A 55 11.41 -8.69 4.11
CA LYS A 55 11.25 -10.15 3.99
C LYS A 55 12.28 -10.74 3.02
N LYS A 56 12.44 -10.17 1.83
CA LYS A 56 13.45 -10.59 0.84
C LYS A 56 14.87 -10.55 1.41
N ASN A 57 15.21 -9.49 2.13
CA ASN A 57 16.54 -9.30 2.72
C ASN A 57 16.76 -10.23 3.93
N ALA A 58 15.71 -10.53 4.70
CA ALA A 58 15.79 -11.52 5.79
C ALA A 58 15.97 -12.94 5.24
N THR A 59 15.27 -13.29 4.15
CA THR A 59 15.45 -14.57 3.47
C THR A 59 16.83 -14.69 2.83
N SER A 60 17.36 -13.62 2.23
CA SER A 60 18.72 -13.64 1.65
C SER A 60 19.81 -13.71 2.72
N LYS A 61 19.62 -13.09 3.90
CA LYS A 61 20.55 -13.26 5.03
C LYS A 61 20.54 -14.68 5.62
N LYS A 62 19.39 -15.36 5.64
CA LYS A 62 19.33 -16.78 6.04
C LYS A 62 19.98 -17.73 5.02
N ALA A 63 20.04 -17.34 3.74
CA ALA A 63 20.72 -18.11 2.70
C ALA A 63 22.24 -17.83 2.62
N ALA A 64 22.73 -16.78 3.29
CA ALA A 64 24.15 -16.40 3.33
C ALA A 64 24.86 -16.90 4.61
N ALA A 65 24.29 -17.85 5.34
CA ALA A 65 25.07 -18.66 6.27
C ALA A 65 25.89 -19.64 5.40
N PRO A 66 27.23 -19.58 5.41
CA PRO A 66 28.04 -20.45 4.57
C PRO A 66 27.75 -21.90 4.96
N ALA A 67 27.51 -22.74 3.95
CA ALA A 67 27.62 -24.18 4.11
C ALA A 67 29.06 -24.46 4.54
N ALA A 68 29.26 -24.58 5.86
CA ALA A 68 30.47 -25.17 6.42
C ALA A 68 30.35 -26.69 6.27
N LYS A 69 30.92 -27.21 5.19
CA LYS A 69 31.45 -28.57 5.08
C LYS A 69 32.68 -28.52 4.19
#